data_AF-D1KF32-F1
#
_entry.id   AF-D1KF32-F1
#
_cell.length_a   1.000
_cell.length_b   1.000
_cell.length_c   1.000
_cell.angle_alpha   90.00
_cell.angle_beta   90.00
_cell.angle_gamma   90.00
#
_symmetry.space_group_name_H-M   'P 1'
#
loop_
_entity.id
_entity.type
_entity.pdbx_description
1 polymer ?
#
loop_
_entity_poly.entity_id
_entity_poly.type
_entity_poly.pdbx_seq_one_letter_code
_entity_poly.pdbx_strand_id
1 'polypeptide(L)'
;LWDAKHENLSNEIDRIKKENDNLQIELRHLKGEDIQSLHHKELMAMEEALENGLASIRERQAEIFRITKRNHEDKERMLEEEYKCLSLQIMDMEGGGKMENGYHQQQQQQQMQMAPFSFRVQPIQPNLHERF
;
A
#
# COMPACT_ATOMS: atom_id res chain seq x y z
N LEU A 1 2.19 44.10 41.04
CA LEU A 1 3.43 43.33 41.23
C LEU A 1 3.19 41.97 40.61
N TRP A 2 3.98 41.58 39.61
CA TRP A 2 3.93 40.20 39.09
C TRP A 2 4.30 39.25 40.23
N ASP A 3 3.57 38.14 40.36
CA ASP A 3 3.92 37.10 41.32
C ASP A 3 5.02 36.19 40.75
N ALA A 4 5.67 35.42 41.62
CA ALA A 4 6.77 34.54 41.23
C ALA A 4 6.36 33.46 40.21
N LYS A 5 5.06 33.11 40.13
CA LYS A 5 4.56 32.15 39.14
C LYS A 5 4.51 32.77 37.75
N HIS A 6 4.01 34.00 37.65
CA HIS A 6 3.99 34.76 36.40
C HIS A 6 5.41 35.02 35.87
N GLU A 7 6.36 35.35 36.74
CA GLU A 7 7.77 35.53 36.35
C GLU A 7 8.41 34.23 35.84
N ASN A 8 8.23 33.12 36.56
CA ASN A 8 8.74 31.81 36.13
C ASN A 8 8.13 31.36 34.79
N LEU A 9 6.82 31.57 34.60
CA LEU A 9 6.16 31.22 33.34
C LEU A 9 6.65 32.09 32.18
N SER A 10 6.90 33.38 32.41
CA SER A 10 7.48 34.26 31.39
C SER A 10 8.87 33.77 30.97
N ASN A 11 9.72 33.43 31.94
CA ASN A 11 11.07 32.91 31.67
C ASN A 11 11.04 31.58 30.90
N GLU A 12 10.10 30.69 31.24
CA GLU A 12 9.86 29.43 30.54
C GLU A 12 9.48 29.66 29.07
N ILE A 13 8.54 30.57 28.84
CA ILE A 13 8.09 30.94 27.48
C ILE A 13 9.26 31.48 26.66
N ASP A 14 10.07 32.37 27.23
CA ASP A 14 11.20 32.95 26.53
C ASP A 14 12.29 31.91 26.23
N ARG A 15 12.50 30.94 27.12
CA ARG A 15 13.40 29.81 26.86
C ARG A 15 12.88 28.96 25.70
N ILE A 16 11.60 28.57 25.73
CA ILE A 16 11.00 27.73 24.68
C ILE A 16 11.01 28.45 23.32
N LYS A 17 10.73 29.76 23.30
CA LYS A 17 10.81 30.55 22.05
C LYS A 17 12.22 30.52 21.48
N LYS A 18 13.22 30.77 22.31
CA LYS A 18 14.63 30.74 21.88
C LYS A 18 15.03 29.36 21.37
N GLU A 19 14.59 28.29 22.03
CA GLU A 19 14.82 26.92 21.57
C GLU A 19 14.15 26.65 20.22
N ASN A 20 12.90 27.10 20.04
CA ASN A 20 12.19 26.96 18.78
C ASN A 20 12.89 27.72 17.64
N ASP A 21 13.31 28.96 17.89
CA ASP A 21 14.05 29.77 16.90
C ASP A 21 15.36 29.08 16.49
N ASN A 22 16.09 28.50 17.45
CA ASN A 22 17.29 27.72 17.18
C ASN A 22 16.99 26.48 16.31
N LEU A 23 15.94 25.71 16.65
CA LEU A 23 15.53 24.54 15.86
C LEU A 23 15.10 24.92 14.44
N GLN A 24 14.46 26.08 14.25
CA GLN A 24 14.13 26.57 12.92
C GLN A 24 15.38 26.93 12.10
N ILE A 25 16.41 27.51 12.74
CA ILE A 25 17.70 27.76 12.11
C ILE A 25 18.35 26.44 11.68
N GLU A 26 18.42 25.45 12.58
CA GLU A 26 18.95 24.13 12.27
C GLU A 26 18.19 23.44 11.13
N LEU A 27 16.85 23.55 11.11
CA LEU A 27 16.04 23.00 10.03
C LEU A 27 16.35 23.64 8.67
N ARG A 28 16.58 24.95 8.63
CA ARG A 28 16.99 25.66 7.41
C ARG A 28 18.35 25.16 6.93
N HIS A 29 19.31 25.02 7.84
CA HIS A 29 20.61 24.45 7.53
C HIS A 29 20.51 23.04 6.94
N LEU A 30 19.74 22.15 7.57
CA LEU A 30 19.49 20.78 7.07
C LEU A 30 18.81 20.74 5.70
N LYS A 31 18.05 21.79 5.33
CA LYS A 31 17.45 21.97 4.00
C LYS A 31 18.41 22.53 2.96
N GLY A 32 19.64 22.88 3.34
CA GLY A 32 20.62 23.50 2.47
C GLY A 32 20.50 25.02 2.37
N GLU A 33 19.80 25.67 3.30
CA GLU A 33 19.67 27.12 3.41
C GLU A 33 20.74 27.69 4.36
N ASP A 34 21.11 28.97 4.21
CA ASP A 34 22.07 29.70 5.08
C ASP A 34 23.45 29.04 5.29
N ILE A 35 23.84 28.11 4.41
CA ILE A 35 25.08 27.31 4.49
C ILE A 35 26.35 28.15 4.59
N GLN A 36 26.39 29.32 3.95
CA GLN A 36 27.56 30.22 3.98
C GLN A 36 27.86 30.78 5.37
N SER A 37 26.90 30.72 6.30
CA SER A 37 27.08 31.17 7.69
C SER A 37 27.78 30.13 8.58
N LEU A 38 27.90 28.88 8.13
CA LEU A 38 28.41 27.76 8.92
C LEU A 38 29.90 27.56 8.77
N HIS A 39 30.56 27.19 9.87
CA HIS A 39 31.95 26.79 9.86
C HIS A 39 32.11 25.35 9.37
N HIS A 40 33.30 25.01 8.87
CA HIS A 40 33.60 23.68 8.30
C HIS A 40 33.23 22.50 9.22
N LYS A 41 33.43 22.62 10.54
CA LYS A 41 33.06 21.58 11.51
C LYS A 41 31.55 21.35 11.61
N GLU A 42 30.77 22.42 11.50
CA GLU A 42 29.31 22.35 11.54
C GLU A 42 28.77 21.75 10.23
N LEU A 43 29.40 22.10 9.11
CA LEU A 43 29.10 21.48 7.81
C LEU A 43 29.37 19.98 7.81
N MET A 44 30.52 19.54 8.34
CA MET A 44 30.84 18.11 8.47
C MET A 44 29.80 17.35 9.31
N ALA A 45 29.44 17.90 10.49
CA ALA A 45 28.46 17.27 11.37
C ALA A 45 27.08 17.15 10.71
N MET A 46 26.69 18.18 9.96
CA MET A 46 25.43 18.17 9.21
C MET A 46 25.45 17.16 8.06
N GLU A 47 26.55 17.10 7.30
CA GLU A 47 26.73 16.14 6.22
C GLU A 47 26.62 14.70 6.73
N GLU A 48 27.32 14.38 7.83
CA GLU A 48 27.23 13.08 8.49
C GLU A 48 25.80 12.76 8.95
N ALA A 49 25.10 13.73 9.56
CA ALA A 49 23.72 13.55 10.00
C ALA A 49 22.76 13.29 8.81
N LEU A 50 22.92 14.02 7.71
CA LEU A 50 22.12 13.85 6.50
C LEU A 50 22.41 12.52 5.80
N GLU A 51 23.68 12.13 5.69
CA GLU A 51 24.09 10.86 5.10
C GLU A 51 23.51 9.67 5.88
N ASN A 52 23.66 9.68 7.21
CA ASN A 52 23.11 8.66 8.09
C ASN A 52 21.56 8.60 8.02
N GLY A 53 20.91 9.77 8.00
CA GLY A 53 19.46 9.87 7.85
C GLY A 53 18.97 9.30 6.52
N LEU A 54 19.64 9.64 5.41
CA LEU A 54 19.33 9.12 4.08
C LEU A 54 19.55 7.61 3.98
N ALA A 55 20.65 7.09 4.53
CA ALA A 55 20.93 5.67 4.58
C ALA A 55 19.81 4.91 5.33
N SER A 56 19.41 5.42 6.49
CA SER A 56 18.33 4.85 7.30
C SER A 56 16.98 4.83 6.57
N ILE A 57 16.65 5.92 5.86
CA ILE A 57 15.41 6.00 5.06
C ILE A 57 15.45 4.98 3.92
N ARG A 58 16.56 4.87 3.20
CA ARG A 58 16.72 3.90 2.10
C ARG A 58 16.60 2.46 2.59
N GLU A 59 17.22 2.14 3.73
CA GLU A 59 17.10 0.82 4.35
C GLU A 59 15.64 0.50 4.71
N ARG A 60 14.94 1.45 5.35
CA ARG A 60 13.52 1.34 5.69
C ARG A 60 12.66 1.10 4.45
N GLN A 61 12.89 1.87 3.37
CA GLN A 61 12.15 1.73 2.12
C GLN A 61 12.39 0.36 1.47
N ALA A 62 13.64 -0.10 1.44
CA ALA A 62 13.99 -1.41 0.91
C ALA A 62 13.33 -2.53 1.74
N GLU A 63 13.27 -2.40 3.06
CA GLU A 63 12.60 -3.36 3.93
C GLU A 63 11.09 -3.44 3.67
N ILE A 64 10.42 -2.29 3.58
CA ILE A 64 8.99 -2.23 3.26
C ILE A 64 8.72 -2.89 1.90
N PHE A 65 9.57 -2.65 0.91
CA PHE A 65 9.45 -3.27 -0.41
C PHE A 65 9.62 -4.79 -0.32
N ARG A 66 10.64 -5.29 0.39
CA ARG A 66 10.88 -6.72 0.58
C ARG A 66 9.70 -7.43 1.24
N ILE A 67 9.18 -6.84 2.33
CA ILE A 67 8.00 -7.37 3.04
C ILE A 67 6.79 -7.40 2.13
N THR A 68 6.51 -6.29 1.45
CA THR A 68 5.35 -6.18 0.54
C THR A 68 5.42 -7.21 -0.58
N LYS A 69 6.60 -7.36 -1.21
CA LYS A 69 6.84 -8.33 -2.27
C LYS A 69 6.61 -9.76 -1.77
N ARG A 70 7.22 -10.13 -0.64
CA ARG A 70 7.03 -11.47 -0.04
C ARG A 70 5.58 -11.76 0.28
N ASN A 71 4.87 -10.81 0.90
CA ASN A 71 3.45 -10.96 1.21
C ASN A 71 2.60 -11.17 -0.04
N HIS A 72 2.97 -10.52 -1.16
CA HIS A 72 2.29 -10.72 -2.43
C HIS A 72 2.54 -12.13 -2.99
N GLU A 73 3.81 -12.57 -3.05
CA GLU A 73 4.19 -13.91 -3.51
C GLU A 73 3.52 -15.01 -2.67
N ASP A 74 3.48 -14.82 -1.34
CA ASP A 74 2.82 -15.76 -0.42
C ASP A 74 1.31 -15.82 -0.69
N LYS A 75 0.67 -14.68 -0.97
CA LYS A 75 -0.76 -14.60 -1.29
C LYS A 75 -1.08 -15.23 -2.65
N GLU A 76 -0.25 -15.02 -3.67
CA GLU A 76 -0.40 -15.65 -4.97
C GLU A 76 -0.35 -17.18 -4.84
N ARG A 77 0.66 -17.70 -4.13
CA ARG A 77 0.78 -19.14 -3.87
C ARG A 77 -0.45 -19.72 -3.16
N MET A 78 -0.96 -19.03 -2.14
CA MET A 78 -2.19 -19.46 -1.44
C MET A 78 -3.41 -19.51 -2.37
N LEU A 79 -3.57 -18.51 -3.23
CA LEU A 79 -4.67 -18.45 -4.20
C LEU A 79 -4.57 -19.56 -5.26
N GLU A 80 -3.35 -19.86 -5.73
CA GLU A 80 -3.11 -20.97 -6.66
C GLU A 80 -3.43 -22.33 -6.02
N GLU A 81 -3.03 -22.54 -4.77
CA GLU A 81 -3.36 -23.75 -4.00
C GLU A 81 -4.87 -23.89 -3.79
N GLU A 82 -5.56 -22.81 -3.41
CA GLU A 82 -7.02 -22.80 -3.24
C GLU A 82 -7.73 -23.09 -4.57
N TYR A 83 -7.31 -22.44 -5.66
CA TYR A 83 -7.85 -22.70 -7.00
C TYR A 83 -7.70 -24.16 -7.40
N LYS A 84 -6.52 -24.74 -7.17
CA LYS A 84 -6.25 -26.16 -7.46
C LYS A 84 -7.16 -27.09 -6.64
N CYS A 85 -7.32 -26.83 -5.34
CA CYS A 85 -8.22 -27.60 -4.48
C CYS A 85 -9.67 -27.53 -4.94
N LEU A 86 -10.17 -26.32 -5.26
CA LEU A 86 -11.53 -26.13 -5.78
C LEU A 86 -11.73 -26.81 -7.14
N SER A 87 -10.73 -26.73 -8.02
CA SER A 87 -10.77 -27.40 -9.33
C SER A 87 -10.89 -28.92 -9.18
N LEU A 88 -10.11 -29.53 -8.27
CA LEU A 88 -10.22 -30.96 -7.96
C LEU A 88 -11.60 -31.31 -7.39
N GLN A 89 -12.13 -30.50 -6.47
CA GLN A 89 -13.45 -30.73 -5.87
C GLN A 89 -14.57 -30.68 -6.93
N ILE A 90 -14.48 -29.77 -7.89
CA ILE A 90 -15.41 -29.70 -9.03
C ILE A 90 -15.29 -30.95 -9.90
N MET A 91 -14.07 -31.39 -10.24
CA MET A 91 -13.86 -32.61 -11.01
C MET A 91 -14.44 -33.85 -10.32
N ASP A 92 -14.28 -33.97 -8.99
CA ASP A 92 -14.84 -35.08 -8.21
C ASP A 92 -16.37 -35.04 -8.17
N MET A 93 -16.98 -33.84 -8.05
CA MET A 93 -18.43 -33.67 -8.12
C MET A 93 -19.00 -33.96 -9.52
N GLU A 94 -18.31 -33.54 -10.58
CA GLU A 94 -18.71 -33.84 -11.97
C GLU A 94 -18.43 -35.29 -12.36
N GLY A 95 -17.41 -35.93 -11.76
CA GLY A 95 -17.07 -37.35 -11.92
C GLY A 95 -17.98 -38.30 -11.15
N GLY A 96 -18.61 -37.84 -10.05
CA GLY A 96 -19.65 -38.56 -9.32
C GLY A 96 -21.06 -38.40 -9.87
N GLY A 97 -21.25 -37.54 -10.88
CA GLY A 97 -22.57 -37.12 -11.39
C GLY A 97 -22.82 -37.38 -12.87
N LYS A 98 -22.13 -38.33 -13.52
CA LYS A 98 -22.41 -38.72 -14.91
C LYS A 98 -22.62 -40.22 -15.07
N MET A 99 -23.80 -40.68 -14.66
CA MET A 99 -24.52 -41.74 -15.36
C MET A 99 -25.82 -41.21 -16.00
N GLU A 100 -25.86 -39.98 -16.51
CA GLU A 100 -26.92 -39.60 -17.47
C GLU A 100 -26.60 -38.28 -18.19
N ASN A 101 -25.90 -38.37 -19.33
CA ASN A 101 -26.07 -37.50 -20.50
C ASN A 101 -24.89 -37.70 -21.46
N GLY A 102 -24.86 -38.88 -22.10
CA GLY A 102 -24.25 -38.97 -23.42
C GLY A 102 -24.99 -38.03 -24.38
N TYR A 103 -24.31 -37.60 -25.44
CA TYR A 103 -24.88 -37.01 -26.67
C TYR A 103 -24.97 -35.49 -26.86
N HIS A 104 -24.41 -34.60 -26.02
CA HIS A 104 -24.53 -33.15 -26.30
C HIS A 104 -23.25 -32.34 -26.51
N GLN A 105 -22.04 -32.89 -26.33
CA GLN A 105 -20.82 -32.07 -26.36
C GLN A 105 -20.08 -32.02 -27.71
N GLN A 106 -20.42 -32.85 -28.69
CA GLN A 106 -19.71 -32.89 -29.99
C GLN A 106 -20.21 -31.87 -31.02
N GLN A 107 -21.35 -31.19 -30.81
CA GLN A 107 -21.90 -30.26 -31.80
C GLN A 107 -21.58 -28.77 -31.57
N GLN A 108 -21.10 -28.38 -30.39
CA GLN A 108 -20.83 -26.96 -30.10
C GLN A 108 -19.45 -26.46 -30.52
N GLN A 109 -18.49 -27.34 -30.85
CA GLN A 109 -17.13 -26.91 -31.23
C GLN A 109 -17.03 -26.31 -32.64
N GLN A 110 -18.02 -26.49 -33.53
CA GLN A 110 -17.96 -25.95 -34.89
C GLN A 110 -18.59 -24.57 -35.09
N GLN A 111 -19.35 -24.02 -34.13
CA GLN A 111 -20.02 -22.71 -34.28
C GLN A 111 -19.33 -21.54 -33.57
N MET A 112 -18.22 -21.79 -32.86
CA MET A 112 -17.48 -20.78 -32.09
C MET A 112 -16.40 -20.04 -32.90
N GLN A 113 -16.44 -20.13 -34.23
CA GLN A 113 -15.69 -19.24 -35.10
C GLN A 113 -16.71 -18.31 -35.76
N MET A 114 -16.54 -17.00 -35.60
CA MET A 114 -17.34 -15.89 -36.16
C MET A 114 -18.44 -15.29 -35.27
N ALA A 115 -18.10 -14.37 -34.33
CA ALA A 115 -18.76 -13.06 -34.17
C ALA A 115 -18.22 -12.28 -32.92
N PRO A 116 -18.09 -10.94 -33.01
CA PRO A 116 -17.53 -10.10 -31.95
C PRO A 116 -18.55 -9.76 -30.85
N PHE A 117 -18.01 -9.42 -29.68
CA PHE A 117 -18.66 -8.95 -28.46
C PHE A 117 -20.05 -8.29 -28.60
N SER A 118 -21.05 -8.87 -27.92
CA SER A 118 -22.24 -8.14 -27.46
C SER A 118 -22.71 -8.76 -26.15
N PHE A 119 -22.73 -7.95 -25.08
CA PHE A 119 -23.37 -8.30 -23.83
C PHE A 119 -24.84 -8.69 -24.09
N ARG A 120 -25.23 -9.89 -23.67
CA ARG A 120 -26.63 -10.31 -23.61
C ARG A 120 -26.98 -10.65 -22.18
N VAL A 121 -27.81 -9.80 -21.57
CA VAL A 121 -28.52 -10.11 -20.33
C VAL A 121 -29.48 -11.27 -20.61
N GLN A 122 -29.38 -12.35 -19.83
CA GLN A 122 -30.27 -13.50 -19.97
C GLN A 122 -31.69 -13.15 -19.47
N PRO A 123 -32.77 -13.58 -20.15
CA PRO A 123 -34.12 -13.05 -19.95
C PRO A 123 -34.90 -13.72 -18.80
N ILE A 124 -34.23 -14.32 -17.81
CA ILE A 124 -34.91 -15.09 -16.76
C ILE A 124 -34.31 -14.72 -15.40
N GLN A 125 -34.58 -13.50 -14.94
CA GLN A 125 -34.41 -13.13 -13.53
C GLN A 125 -35.79 -12.82 -12.95
N PRO A 126 -36.31 -13.63 -11.99
CA PRO A 126 -37.65 -13.46 -11.44
C PRO A 126 -37.83 -12.21 -10.56
N ASN A 127 -36.79 -11.39 -10.38
CA ASN A 127 -36.75 -10.33 -9.37
C ASN A 127 -37.13 -8.93 -9.91
N LEU A 128 -37.59 -8.84 -11.16
CA LEU A 128 -37.90 -7.58 -11.86
C LEU A 128 -39.41 -7.40 -12.13
N HIS A 129 -40.26 -7.77 -11.17
CA HIS A 129 -41.66 -7.36 -11.19
C HIS A 129 -41.82 -6.09 -10.36
N GLU A 130 -41.83 -4.94 -11.06
CA GLU A 130 -42.39 -3.69 -10.52
C GLU A 130 -43.84 -3.94 -10.10
N ARG A 131 -44.14 -3.67 -8.83
CA ARG A 131 -45.50 -3.32 -8.41
C ARG A 131 -45.54 -1.81 -8.27
N PHE A 132 -46.23 -1.18 -9.23
CA PHE A 132 -46.86 0.13 -9.07
C PHE A 132 -47.87 0.11 -7.93
#